data_AF-A0A955DQ58-F1
#
_entry.id   AF-A0A955DQ58-F1
#
_cell.length_a   1.000
_cell.length_b   1.000
_cell.length_c   1.000
_cell.angle_alpha   90.00
_cell.angle_beta   90.00
_cell.angle_gamma   90.00
#
_symmetry.space_group_name_H-M   'P 1'
#
loop_
_entity.id
_entity.type
_entity.pdbx_description
1 polymer ?
#
loop_
_entity_poly.entity_id
_entity_poly.type
_entity_poly.pdbx_seq_one_letter_code
_entity_poly.pdbx_strand_id
1 'polypeptide(L)'
;MAASREKGLEKRFDTTSWSLVALLNGPEESRRYQEALHSLCERYWPPVYAYLRRSGHSPDAAADITQGFFTDVVFSRRLFQRADRNRAKLRTLIIAALKRYCIDVHRHKRAGIESLVLTSKDVSEQEAFLSASTEMSPESLFDQRWAVRLLEEAIVRCEQHFRRSGKASHWEAYVQRVVNPSVHGTASRPMEEMAKDLGFANANAVSSALFVVKERLMALLRDVVADHNVNEDDIDAEFAYLSELLSRSR
;
A
#
# COMPACT_ATOMS: atom_id res chain seq x y z
N MET A 1 3.71 33.99 1.64
CA MET A 1 3.21 32.97 2.61
C MET A 1 2.92 31.61 1.93
N ALA A 2 3.73 31.16 0.96
CA ALA A 2 3.53 29.86 0.28
C ALA A 2 4.49 28.75 0.79
N ALA A 3 5.65 29.14 1.34
CA ALA A 3 6.72 28.21 1.74
C ALA A 3 6.41 27.29 2.95
N SER A 4 5.39 27.60 3.77
CA SER A 4 5.00 26.75 4.91
C SER A 4 4.01 25.64 4.54
N ARG A 5 3.36 25.69 3.36
CA ARG A 5 2.46 24.63 2.88
C ARG A 5 3.21 23.49 2.17
N GLU A 6 4.33 23.78 1.50
CA GLU A 6 5.16 22.77 0.81
C GLU A 6 5.90 21.82 1.76
N LYS A 7 6.49 22.34 2.86
CA LYS A 7 7.18 21.51 3.87
C LYS A 7 6.29 20.50 4.61
N GLY A 8 4.97 20.74 4.65
CA GLY A 8 4.01 19.81 5.26
C GLY A 8 3.70 18.61 4.37
N LEU A 9 3.79 18.78 3.04
CA LEU A 9 3.59 17.70 2.08
C LEU A 9 4.86 16.86 1.91
N GLU A 10 6.04 17.48 2.05
CA GLU A 10 7.35 16.80 2.00
C GLU A 10 7.50 15.69 3.05
N LYS A 11 6.90 15.83 4.24
CA LYS A 11 6.95 14.80 5.28
C LYS A 11 5.92 13.68 5.12
N ARG A 12 4.85 13.88 4.33
CA ARG A 12 3.74 12.89 4.23
C ARG A 12 4.17 11.59 3.56
N PHE A 13 5.19 11.63 2.71
CA PHE A 13 5.55 10.53 1.82
C PHE A 13 6.84 9.80 2.22
N ASP A 14 7.53 10.16 3.30
CA ASP A 14 8.73 9.48 3.81
C ASP A 14 8.46 8.68 5.10
N THR A 15 7.20 8.57 5.51
CA THR A 15 6.83 8.04 6.83
C THR A 15 6.42 6.58 6.74
N THR A 16 7.30 5.73 7.26
CA THR A 16 7.12 4.30 7.55
C THR A 16 5.81 3.99 8.30
N SER A 17 5.22 2.80 8.18
CA SER A 17 4.01 2.47 8.99
C SER A 17 4.25 2.57 10.49
N TRP A 18 5.43 2.17 10.98
CA TRP A 18 5.79 2.32 12.39
C TRP A 18 6.06 3.77 12.80
N SER A 19 6.55 4.60 11.88
CA SER A 19 6.74 6.04 12.13
C SER A 19 5.41 6.78 12.08
N LEU A 20 4.46 6.37 11.23
CA LEU A 20 3.07 6.81 11.27
C LEU A 20 2.43 6.42 12.61
N VAL A 21 2.63 5.17 13.07
CA VAL A 21 2.19 4.74 14.41
C VAL A 21 2.85 5.58 15.50
N ALA A 22 4.14 5.89 15.40
CA ALA A 22 4.84 6.74 16.37
C ALA A 22 4.27 8.17 16.42
N LEU A 23 3.79 8.71 15.29
CA LEU A 23 3.09 10.00 15.25
C LEU A 23 1.75 9.97 16.02
N LEU A 24 1.17 8.79 16.25
CA LEU A 24 -0.05 8.63 17.04
C LEU A 24 0.18 8.76 18.55
N ASN A 25 1.43 8.85 19.02
CA ASN A 25 1.75 9.18 20.41
C ASN A 25 1.62 10.68 20.72
N GLY A 26 1.39 11.52 19.69
CA GLY A 26 1.14 12.95 19.84
C GLY A 26 -0.33 13.28 20.13
N PRO A 27 -0.65 14.58 20.32
CA PRO A 27 -2.03 15.03 20.56
C PRO A 27 -2.95 14.68 19.39
N GLU A 28 -4.16 14.21 19.68
CA GLU A 28 -5.13 13.73 18.68
C GLU A 28 -5.61 14.87 17.76
N GLU A 29 -5.69 16.08 18.28
CA GLU A 29 -6.10 17.28 17.53
C GLU A 29 -5.00 17.75 16.59
N SER A 30 -3.78 17.20 16.73
CA SER A 30 -2.68 17.60 15.87
C SER A 30 -2.91 17.12 14.45
N ARG A 31 -2.64 18.01 13.49
CA ARG A 31 -2.73 17.68 12.06
C ARG A 31 -1.91 16.45 11.70
N ARG A 32 -0.73 16.27 12.30
CA ARG A 32 0.14 15.11 12.06
C ARG A 32 -0.48 13.80 12.52
N TYR A 33 -1.16 13.80 13.67
CA TYR A 33 -1.88 12.63 14.17
C TYR A 33 -2.99 12.22 13.20
N GLN A 34 -3.84 13.19 12.81
CA GLN A 34 -4.96 12.93 11.90
C GLN A 34 -4.49 12.43 10.53
N GLU A 35 -3.43 13.04 10.00
CA GLU A 35 -2.83 12.61 8.73
C GLU A 35 -2.23 11.20 8.84
N ALA A 36 -1.54 10.88 9.94
CA ALA A 36 -0.96 9.56 10.12
C ALA A 36 -2.02 8.46 10.26
N LEU A 37 -3.08 8.74 11.03
CA LEU A 37 -4.19 7.81 11.20
C LEU A 37 -4.92 7.56 9.88
N HIS A 38 -5.18 8.61 9.11
CA HIS A 38 -5.76 8.50 7.76
C HIS A 38 -4.91 7.63 6.84
N SER A 39 -3.60 7.89 6.77
CA SER A 39 -2.69 7.11 5.93
C SER A 39 -2.60 5.64 6.34
N LEU A 40 -2.67 5.33 7.64
CA LEU A 40 -2.75 3.95 8.11
C LEU A 40 -4.07 3.28 7.70
N CYS A 41 -5.20 3.98 7.79
CA CYS A 41 -6.49 3.48 7.33
C CYS A 41 -6.48 3.19 5.81
N GLU A 42 -6.03 4.15 4.99
CA GLU A 42 -5.92 3.98 3.53
C GLU A 42 -5.00 2.82 3.13
N ARG A 43 -3.95 2.55 3.92
CA ARG A 43 -3.01 1.45 3.66
C ARG A 43 -3.60 0.10 3.99
N TYR A 44 -4.34 0.00 5.09
CA TYR A 44 -4.81 -1.28 5.63
C TYR A 44 -6.26 -1.61 5.29
N TRP A 45 -7.06 -0.67 4.79
CA TRP A 45 -8.43 -0.94 4.37
C TRP A 45 -8.50 -1.99 3.24
N PRO A 46 -7.76 -1.86 2.12
CA PRO A 46 -7.81 -2.86 1.05
C PRO A 46 -7.41 -4.29 1.48
N PRO A 47 -6.30 -4.52 2.22
CA PRO A 47 -5.95 -5.87 2.63
C PRO A 47 -6.92 -6.47 3.67
N VAL A 48 -7.53 -5.66 4.54
CA VAL A 48 -8.58 -6.13 5.46
C VAL A 48 -9.82 -6.58 4.68
N TYR A 49 -10.27 -5.77 3.71
CA TYR A 49 -11.39 -6.13 2.84
C TYR A 49 -11.11 -7.43 2.07
N ALA A 50 -9.93 -7.56 1.46
CA ALA A 50 -9.54 -8.75 0.72
C ALA A 50 -9.54 -10.02 1.59
N TYR A 51 -9.04 -9.92 2.83
CA TYR A 51 -9.07 -11.01 3.80
C TYR A 51 -10.49 -11.49 4.09
N LEU A 52 -11.42 -10.55 4.32
CA LEU A 52 -12.82 -10.86 4.62
C LEU A 52 -13.52 -11.49 3.41
N ARG A 53 -13.27 -10.98 2.20
CA ARG A 53 -13.81 -11.57 0.98
C ARG A 53 -13.37 -13.01 0.78
N ARG A 54 -12.09 -13.31 1.04
CA ARG A 54 -11.56 -14.68 0.95
C ARG A 54 -12.05 -15.58 2.08
N SER A 55 -12.42 -14.99 3.21
CA SER A 55 -13.02 -15.69 4.35
C SER A 55 -14.50 -16.07 4.12
N GLY A 56 -15.04 -15.79 2.92
CA GLY A 56 -16.37 -16.23 2.49
C GLY A 56 -17.48 -15.20 2.71
N HIS A 57 -17.16 -13.97 3.12
CA HIS A 57 -18.13 -12.89 3.21
C HIS A 57 -18.53 -12.38 1.82
N SER A 58 -19.81 -12.06 1.60
CA SER A 58 -20.26 -11.36 0.39
C SER A 58 -19.59 -9.97 0.30
N PRO A 59 -19.56 -9.34 -0.89
CA PRO A 59 -19.03 -7.98 -1.06
C PRO A 59 -19.57 -6.98 -0.04
N ASP A 60 -20.90 -6.90 0.10
CA ASP A 60 -21.56 -5.99 1.04
C ASP A 60 -21.17 -6.30 2.49
N ALA A 61 -21.21 -7.58 2.89
CA ALA A 61 -20.84 -7.98 4.24
C ALA A 61 -19.37 -7.72 4.55
N ALA A 62 -18.46 -7.92 3.59
CA ALA A 62 -17.04 -7.64 3.75
C ALA A 62 -16.77 -6.14 3.88
N ALA A 63 -17.46 -5.31 3.11
CA ALA A 63 -17.35 -3.85 3.20
C ALA A 63 -17.82 -3.37 4.59
N ASP A 64 -18.99 -3.83 5.03
CA ASP A 64 -19.55 -3.46 6.33
C ASP A 64 -18.66 -3.89 7.50
N ILE A 65 -18.17 -5.14 7.49
CA ILE A 65 -17.28 -5.65 8.53
C ILE A 65 -15.95 -4.89 8.51
N THR A 66 -15.43 -4.52 7.33
CA THR A 66 -14.22 -3.69 7.22
C THR A 66 -14.46 -2.34 7.89
N GLN A 67 -15.55 -1.65 7.55
CA GLN A 67 -15.89 -0.35 8.12
C GLN A 67 -16.08 -0.43 9.64
N GLY A 68 -16.79 -1.45 10.12
CA GLY A 68 -16.97 -1.73 11.53
C GLY A 68 -15.64 -1.99 12.24
N PHE A 69 -14.75 -2.78 11.63
CA PHE A 69 -13.42 -3.04 12.20
C PHE A 69 -12.62 -1.76 12.41
N PHE A 70 -12.57 -0.87 11.41
CA PHE A 70 -11.88 0.41 11.57
C PHE A 70 -12.56 1.27 12.64
N THR A 71 -13.89 1.37 12.64
CA THR A 71 -14.64 2.18 13.61
C THR A 71 -14.47 1.69 15.05
N ASP A 72 -14.69 0.39 15.28
CA ASP A 72 -14.76 -0.18 16.62
C ASP A 72 -13.37 -0.52 17.17
N VAL A 73 -12.47 -1.00 16.31
CA VAL A 73 -11.17 -1.52 16.75
C VAL A 73 -10.07 -0.49 16.55
N VAL A 74 -10.01 0.14 15.38
CA VAL A 74 -8.94 1.12 15.09
C VAL A 74 -9.22 2.44 15.81
N PHE A 75 -10.39 3.05 15.63
CA PHE A 75 -10.73 4.32 16.25
C PHE A 75 -11.10 4.16 17.73
N SER A 76 -12.10 3.33 18.05
CA SER A 76 -12.64 3.28 19.41
C SER A 76 -11.70 2.57 20.40
N ARG A 77 -11.10 1.44 19.99
CA ARG A 77 -10.15 0.68 20.84
C ARG A 77 -8.69 1.08 20.63
N ARG A 78 -8.40 2.06 19.77
CA ARG A 78 -7.07 2.64 19.54
C ARG A 78 -6.01 1.59 19.19
N LEU A 79 -6.32 0.72 18.23
CA LEU A 79 -5.47 -0.44 17.88
C LEU A 79 -4.03 -0.03 17.56
N PHE A 80 -3.85 1.01 16.74
CA PHE A 80 -2.52 1.43 16.28
C PHE A 80 -1.69 2.08 17.41
N GLN A 81 -2.32 2.86 18.28
CA GLN A 81 -1.68 3.50 19.43
C GLN A 81 -1.18 2.48 20.45
N ARG A 82 -1.83 1.31 20.51
CA ARG A 82 -1.46 0.20 21.38
C ARG A 82 -0.48 -0.78 20.73
N ALA A 83 -0.12 -0.55 19.47
CA ALA A 83 0.81 -1.40 18.76
C ALA A 83 2.22 -1.23 19.31
N ASP A 84 2.85 -2.35 19.65
CA ASP A 84 4.22 -2.38 20.14
C ASP A 84 5.12 -2.98 19.06
N ARG A 85 6.04 -2.15 18.54
CA ARG A 85 6.98 -2.56 17.49
C ARG A 85 7.82 -3.74 17.92
N ASN A 86 8.15 -3.88 19.21
CA ASN A 86 9.03 -4.94 19.70
C ASN A 86 8.33 -6.30 19.85
N ARG A 87 6.99 -6.35 19.71
CA ARG A 87 6.21 -7.58 19.92
C ARG A 87 5.85 -8.31 18.65
N ALA A 88 5.47 -7.60 17.59
CA ALA A 88 5.05 -8.20 16.33
C ALA A 88 5.04 -7.17 15.19
N LYS A 89 5.10 -7.66 13.95
CA LYS A 89 4.81 -6.85 12.76
C LYS A 89 3.38 -6.29 12.85
N LEU A 90 3.18 -5.06 12.38
CA LEU A 90 1.87 -4.38 12.44
C LEU A 90 0.77 -5.17 11.71
N ARG A 91 1.14 -5.81 10.61
CA ARG A 91 0.29 -6.73 9.84
C ARG A 91 -0.26 -7.89 10.68
N THR A 92 0.60 -8.55 11.45
CA THR A 92 0.22 -9.67 12.32
C THR A 92 -0.75 -9.22 13.39
N LEU A 93 -0.52 -8.03 13.97
CA LEU A 93 -1.44 -7.41 14.93
C LEU A 93 -2.82 -7.16 14.31
N ILE A 94 -2.88 -6.60 13.10
CA ILE A 94 -4.14 -6.32 12.40
C ILE A 94 -4.91 -7.60 12.10
N ILE A 95 -4.25 -8.63 11.55
CA ILE A 95 -4.91 -9.92 11.26
C ILE A 95 -5.44 -10.56 12.55
N ALA A 96 -4.65 -10.54 13.62
CA ALA A 96 -5.09 -11.07 14.92
C ALA A 96 -6.28 -10.29 15.50
N ALA A 97 -6.28 -8.96 15.37
CA ALA A 97 -7.38 -8.11 15.81
C ALA A 97 -8.64 -8.32 14.96
N LEU A 98 -8.49 -8.45 13.63
CA LEU A 98 -9.58 -8.69 12.69
C LEU A 98 -10.26 -10.03 12.95
N LYS A 99 -9.49 -11.12 13.14
CA LYS A 99 -10.03 -12.44 13.52
C LYS A 99 -10.88 -12.34 14.79
N ARG A 100 -10.40 -11.64 15.82
CA ARG A 100 -11.13 -11.43 17.07
C ARG A 100 -12.41 -10.61 16.85
N TYR A 101 -12.34 -9.57 16.02
CA TYR A 101 -13.49 -8.74 15.69
C TYR A 101 -14.57 -9.53 14.94
N CYS A 102 -14.21 -10.36 13.95
CA CYS A 102 -15.18 -11.20 13.25
C CYS A 102 -15.89 -12.17 14.22
N ILE A 103 -15.17 -12.76 15.19
CA ILE A 103 -15.78 -13.62 16.22
C ILE A 103 -16.80 -12.82 17.06
N ASP A 104 -16.47 -11.57 17.41
CA ASP A 104 -17.33 -10.65 18.16
C ASP A 104 -18.60 -10.31 17.37
N VAL A 105 -18.45 -9.89 16.12
CA VAL A 105 -19.56 -9.57 15.19
C VAL A 105 -20.46 -10.79 14.98
N HIS A 106 -19.90 -11.98 14.78
CA HIS A 106 -20.68 -13.21 14.64
C HIS A 106 -21.46 -13.58 15.90
N ARG A 107 -20.90 -13.31 17.09
CA ARG A 107 -21.60 -13.50 18.37
C ARG A 107 -22.75 -12.50 18.53
N HIS A 108 -22.54 -11.24 18.15
CA HIS A 108 -23.55 -10.18 18.24
C HIS A 108 -24.68 -10.31 17.20
N LYS A 109 -24.39 -10.73 15.96
CA LYS A 109 -25.41 -11.00 14.94
C LYS A 109 -26.34 -12.17 15.33
N ARG A 110 -25.82 -13.18 16.04
CA ARG A 110 -26.65 -14.26 16.62
C ARG A 110 -27.55 -13.79 17.77
N ALA A 111 -27.29 -12.61 18.33
CA ALA A 111 -28.10 -11.98 19.37
C ALA A 111 -29.12 -10.96 18.82
N GLY A 112 -29.29 -10.85 17.48
CA GLY A 112 -30.40 -10.14 16.85
C GLY A 112 -30.22 -8.63 16.62
N ILE A 113 -28.99 -8.12 16.60
CA ILE A 113 -28.72 -6.70 16.33
C ILE A 113 -28.20 -6.53 14.90
N GLU A 114 -28.98 -5.88 14.03
CA GLU A 114 -28.60 -5.53 12.65
C GLU A 114 -27.54 -4.42 12.62
N SER A 115 -26.54 -4.56 11.74
CA SER A 115 -25.52 -3.55 11.49
C SER A 115 -25.79 -2.80 10.19
N LEU A 116 -25.56 -1.49 10.22
CA LEU A 116 -25.77 -0.53 9.14
C LEU A 116 -24.85 -0.78 7.93
N VAL A 117 -25.43 -0.72 6.72
CA VAL A 117 -24.74 -0.86 5.43
C VAL A 117 -24.28 0.50 4.92
N LEU A 118 -23.02 0.62 4.50
CA LEU A 118 -22.54 1.78 3.74
C LEU A 118 -21.62 1.32 2.59
N THR A 119 -22.08 1.55 1.36
CA THR A 119 -21.35 1.27 0.12
C THR A 119 -20.51 2.47 -0.30
N SER A 120 -19.31 2.25 -0.87
CA SER A 120 -18.80 3.14 -1.92
C SER A 120 -17.58 2.57 -2.66
N LYS A 121 -17.50 2.90 -3.95
CA LYS A 121 -16.37 3.03 -4.91
C LYS A 121 -15.10 2.15 -4.77
N ASP A 122 -14.50 2.01 -3.59
CA ASP A 122 -13.31 1.18 -3.37
C ASP A 122 -13.59 -0.30 -3.58
N VAL A 123 -14.84 -0.73 -3.31
CA VAL A 123 -15.28 -2.12 -3.44
C VAL A 123 -15.13 -2.65 -4.87
N SER A 124 -15.48 -1.87 -5.89
CA SER A 124 -15.42 -2.33 -7.29
C SER A 124 -13.99 -2.61 -7.76
N GLU A 125 -13.04 -1.75 -7.38
CA GLU A 125 -11.61 -1.97 -7.67
C GLU A 125 -11.07 -3.20 -6.92
N GLN A 126 -11.53 -3.42 -5.69
CA GLN A 126 -11.16 -4.62 -4.93
C GLN A 126 -11.77 -5.89 -5.52
N GLU A 127 -13.03 -5.89 -5.97
CA GLU A 127 -13.64 -7.05 -6.62
C GLU A 127 -12.95 -7.41 -7.94
N ALA A 128 -12.50 -6.41 -8.71
CA ALA A 128 -11.70 -6.64 -9.92
C ALA A 128 -10.35 -7.32 -9.59
N PHE A 129 -9.66 -6.84 -8.55
CA PHE A 129 -8.42 -7.44 -8.07
C PHE A 129 -8.62 -8.90 -7.57
N LEU A 130 -9.69 -9.14 -6.81
CA LEU A 130 -10.00 -10.45 -6.24
C LEU A 130 -10.37 -11.48 -7.31
N SER A 131 -11.07 -11.05 -8.37
CA SER A 131 -11.45 -11.92 -9.49
C SER A 131 -10.25 -12.47 -10.26
N ALA A 132 -9.12 -11.76 -10.26
CA ALA A 132 -7.88 -12.20 -10.89
C ALA A 132 -7.07 -13.20 -10.04
N SER A 133 -7.43 -13.40 -8.77
CA SER A 133 -6.67 -14.22 -7.82
C SER A 133 -7.54 -15.38 -7.32
N THR A 134 -7.39 -16.59 -7.83
CA THR A 134 -8.36 -17.67 -7.57
C THR A 134 -7.99 -18.65 -6.46
N GLU A 135 -6.70 -18.86 -6.14
CA GLU A 135 -6.25 -20.01 -5.31
C GLU A 135 -5.54 -19.67 -3.98
N MET A 136 -5.55 -18.41 -3.54
CA MET A 136 -4.79 -17.98 -2.36
C MET A 136 -5.62 -18.08 -1.05
N SER A 137 -4.95 -18.42 0.07
CA SER A 137 -5.54 -18.35 1.41
C SER A 137 -5.88 -16.90 1.81
N PRO A 138 -6.76 -16.66 2.80
CA PRO A 138 -7.09 -15.31 3.26
C PRO A 138 -5.87 -14.51 3.71
N GLU A 139 -4.98 -15.15 4.46
CA GLU A 139 -3.70 -14.56 4.89
C GLU A 139 -2.85 -14.20 3.66
N SER A 140 -2.59 -15.14 2.74
CA SER A 140 -1.77 -14.86 1.56
C SER A 140 -2.36 -13.78 0.65
N LEU A 141 -3.69 -13.65 0.60
CA LEU A 141 -4.35 -12.60 -0.19
C LEU A 141 -4.28 -11.23 0.47
N PHE A 142 -4.34 -11.17 1.81
CA PHE A 142 -3.93 -9.96 2.53
C PHE A 142 -2.48 -9.63 2.15
N ASP A 143 -1.58 -10.62 2.18
CA ASP A 143 -0.15 -10.45 1.83
C ASP A 143 0.04 -9.88 0.45
N GLN A 144 -0.70 -10.36 -0.53
CA GLN A 144 -0.71 -9.84 -1.89
C GLN A 144 -1.21 -8.42 -1.97
N ARG A 145 -2.38 -8.14 -1.41
CA ARG A 145 -2.94 -6.80 -1.54
C ARG A 145 -2.08 -5.78 -0.80
N TRP A 146 -1.54 -6.15 0.35
CA TRP A 146 -0.59 -5.32 1.08
C TRP A 146 0.69 -5.07 0.27
N ALA A 147 1.30 -6.10 -0.33
CA ALA A 147 2.48 -5.96 -1.19
C ALA A 147 2.23 -4.98 -2.35
N VAL A 148 1.06 -5.07 -2.98
CA VAL A 148 0.65 -4.14 -4.06
C VAL A 148 0.55 -2.71 -3.53
N ARG A 149 -0.01 -2.49 -2.33
CA ARG A 149 -0.04 -1.14 -1.72
C ARG A 149 1.35 -0.59 -1.43
N LEU A 150 2.30 -1.43 -1.00
CA LEU A 150 3.69 -1.01 -0.82
C LEU A 150 4.35 -0.63 -2.15
N LEU A 151 4.09 -1.41 -3.21
CA LEU A 151 4.60 -1.12 -4.54
C LEU A 151 4.02 0.18 -5.11
N GLU A 152 2.72 0.41 -4.97
CA GLU A 152 2.05 1.65 -5.39
C GLU A 152 2.67 2.87 -4.68
N GLU A 153 2.94 2.77 -3.38
CA GLU A 153 3.63 3.81 -2.63
C GLU A 153 5.07 4.04 -3.14
N ALA A 154 5.85 2.97 -3.33
CA ALA A 154 7.20 3.07 -3.83
C ALA A 154 7.26 3.71 -5.22
N ILE A 155 6.29 3.39 -6.09
CA ILE A 155 6.10 4.00 -7.41
C ILE A 155 5.88 5.51 -7.29
N VAL A 156 4.97 5.95 -6.42
CA VAL A 156 4.69 7.37 -6.20
C VAL A 156 5.92 8.11 -5.66
N ARG A 157 6.65 7.53 -4.70
CA ARG A 157 7.90 8.10 -4.19
C ARG A 157 8.96 8.20 -5.29
N CYS A 158 9.08 7.19 -6.14
CA CYS A 158 10.03 7.14 -7.24
C CYS A 158 9.74 8.22 -8.29
N GLU A 159 8.48 8.36 -8.70
CA GLU A 159 8.03 9.42 -9.59
C GLU A 159 8.40 10.81 -9.06
N GLN A 160 8.05 11.09 -7.80
CA GLN A 160 8.33 12.37 -7.17
C GLN A 160 9.83 12.67 -7.14
N HIS A 161 10.66 11.66 -6.87
CA HIS A 161 12.12 11.80 -6.86
C HIS A 161 12.67 12.23 -8.24
N PHE A 162 12.26 11.57 -9.32
CA PHE A 162 12.73 11.91 -10.67
C PHE A 162 12.20 13.26 -11.15
N ARG A 163 10.96 13.62 -10.79
CA ARG A 163 10.41 14.95 -11.09
C ARG A 163 11.17 16.07 -10.36
N ARG A 164 11.47 15.90 -9.07
CA ARG A 164 12.19 16.91 -8.26
C ARG A 164 13.66 17.04 -8.62
N SER A 165 14.31 15.97 -9.05
CA SER A 165 15.73 15.97 -9.45
C SER A 165 15.98 16.50 -10.87
N GLY A 166 14.95 17.01 -11.56
CA GLY A 166 15.06 17.49 -12.94
C GLY A 166 15.22 16.38 -13.97
N LYS A 167 14.97 15.12 -13.58
CA LYS A 167 15.12 13.92 -14.44
C LYS A 167 13.77 13.31 -14.80
N ALA A 168 12.75 14.16 -15.02
CA ALA A 168 11.40 13.71 -15.36
C ALA A 168 11.35 12.82 -16.62
N SER A 169 12.24 13.05 -17.59
CA SER A 169 12.40 12.22 -18.78
C SER A 169 12.75 10.76 -18.48
N HIS A 170 13.45 10.48 -17.38
CA HIS A 170 13.77 9.11 -16.96
C HIS A 170 12.51 8.38 -16.50
N TRP A 171 11.68 9.05 -15.70
CA TRP A 171 10.39 8.52 -15.26
C TRP A 171 9.45 8.28 -16.44
N GLU A 172 9.34 9.25 -17.36
CA GLU A 172 8.50 9.14 -18.55
C GLU A 172 8.91 7.96 -19.44
N ALA A 173 10.22 7.75 -19.65
CA ALA A 173 10.73 6.59 -20.37
C ALA A 173 10.33 5.26 -19.69
N TYR A 174 10.37 5.22 -18.36
CA TYR A 174 9.95 4.05 -17.58
C TYR A 174 8.45 3.78 -17.70
N VAL A 175 7.61 4.81 -17.66
CA VAL A 175 6.15 4.67 -17.85
C VAL A 175 5.85 4.13 -19.26
N GLN A 176 6.42 4.73 -20.30
CA GLN A 176 6.13 4.35 -21.68
C GLN A 176 6.60 2.93 -22.03
N ARG A 177 7.71 2.45 -21.44
CA ARG A 177 8.30 1.16 -21.81
C ARG A 177 8.05 0.03 -20.81
N VAL A 178 7.71 0.34 -19.56
CA VAL A 178 7.52 -0.69 -18.52
C VAL A 178 6.09 -0.68 -18.02
N VAL A 179 5.57 0.47 -17.57
CA VAL A 179 4.25 0.55 -16.95
C VAL A 179 3.13 0.35 -17.97
N ASN A 180 3.12 1.14 -19.05
CA ASN A 180 2.04 1.08 -20.05
C ASN A 180 1.91 -0.32 -20.69
N PRO A 181 3.01 -0.99 -21.11
CA PRO A 181 2.92 -2.36 -21.60
C PRO A 181 2.39 -3.35 -20.55
N SER A 182 2.76 -3.18 -19.27
CA SER A 182 2.34 -4.08 -18.21
C SER A 182 0.87 -3.88 -17.80
N VAL A 183 0.36 -2.65 -17.87
CA VAL A 183 -1.00 -2.30 -17.44
C VAL A 183 -2.01 -2.42 -18.59
N HIS A 184 -1.61 -2.02 -19.80
CA HIS A 184 -2.50 -1.92 -20.95
C HIS A 184 -2.23 -2.96 -22.04
N GLY A 185 -1.23 -3.82 -21.88
CA GLY A 185 -0.85 -4.81 -22.90
C GLY A 185 -0.33 -4.19 -24.20
N THR A 186 0.09 -2.91 -24.16
CA THR A 186 0.58 -2.19 -25.34
C THR A 186 1.99 -2.62 -25.71
N ALA A 187 2.33 -2.57 -27.00
CA ALA A 187 3.71 -2.82 -27.44
C ALA A 187 4.69 -1.80 -26.82
N SER A 188 5.86 -2.27 -26.39
CA SER A 188 6.92 -1.40 -25.88
C SER A 188 7.46 -0.50 -27.00
N ARG A 189 7.47 0.82 -26.79
CA ARG A 189 8.04 1.77 -27.76
C ARG A 189 9.54 1.52 -28.00
N PRO A 190 10.03 1.64 -29.24
CA PRO A 190 11.46 1.57 -29.56
C PRO A 190 12.27 2.62 -28.80
N MET A 191 13.50 2.27 -28.39
CA MET A 191 14.32 3.17 -27.57
C MET A 191 14.83 4.38 -28.38
N GLU A 192 14.98 4.21 -29.68
CA GLU A 192 15.44 5.22 -30.63
C GLU A 192 14.40 6.35 -30.78
N GLU A 193 13.12 6.01 -30.77
CA GLU A 193 12.01 6.97 -30.81
C GLU A 193 11.90 7.72 -29.48
N MET A 194 11.93 6.98 -28.36
CA MET A 194 11.90 7.59 -27.02
C MET A 194 13.10 8.50 -26.79
N ALA A 195 14.27 8.20 -27.34
CA ALA A 195 15.44 9.06 -27.21
C ALA A 195 15.19 10.44 -27.83
N LYS A 196 14.56 10.48 -29.01
CA LYS A 196 14.19 11.75 -29.67
C LYS A 196 13.09 12.48 -28.92
N ASP A 197 12.01 11.78 -28.58
CA ASP A 197 10.81 12.36 -27.94
C ASP A 197 11.11 12.93 -26.55
N LEU A 198 11.97 12.26 -25.78
CA LEU A 198 12.26 12.59 -24.38
C LEU A 198 13.59 13.34 -24.18
N GLY A 199 14.28 13.67 -25.26
CA GLY A 199 15.51 14.47 -25.24
C GLY A 199 16.75 13.73 -24.74
N PHE A 200 16.85 12.41 -24.93
CA PHE A 200 18.06 11.65 -24.65
C PHE A 200 19.02 11.64 -25.84
N ALA A 201 20.32 11.53 -25.57
CA ALA A 201 21.36 11.53 -26.60
C ALA A 201 21.26 10.34 -27.58
N ASN A 202 20.82 9.16 -27.11
CA ASN A 202 20.68 7.94 -27.91
C ASN A 202 19.88 6.87 -27.15
N ALA A 203 19.61 5.73 -27.81
CA ALA A 203 18.93 4.58 -27.23
C ALA A 203 19.64 4.00 -25.98
N ASN A 204 20.98 4.04 -25.93
CA ASN A 204 21.72 3.58 -24.76
C ASN A 204 21.47 4.47 -23.53
N ALA A 205 21.35 5.78 -23.72
CA ALA A 205 21.00 6.71 -22.64
C ALA A 205 19.58 6.43 -22.10
N VAL A 206 18.64 6.00 -22.94
CA VAL A 206 17.32 5.53 -22.50
C VAL A 206 17.42 4.24 -21.70
N SER A 207 18.23 3.28 -22.15
CA SER A 207 18.48 2.04 -21.41
C SER A 207 19.08 2.30 -20.02
N SER A 208 20.08 3.18 -19.94
CA SER A 208 20.65 3.63 -18.66
C SER A 208 19.61 4.32 -17.78
N ALA A 209 18.77 5.19 -18.34
CA ALA A 209 17.70 5.85 -17.60
C ALA A 209 16.71 4.83 -17.00
N LEU A 210 16.29 3.83 -17.77
CA LEU A 210 15.42 2.75 -17.31
C LEU A 210 16.05 1.95 -16.17
N PHE A 211 17.34 1.63 -16.29
CA PHE A 211 18.08 0.93 -15.23
C PHE A 211 18.13 1.76 -13.94
N VAL A 212 18.45 3.05 -14.05
CA VAL A 212 18.50 3.97 -12.90
C VAL A 212 17.13 4.10 -12.22
N VAL A 213 16.04 4.15 -12.98
CA VAL A 213 14.68 4.16 -12.40
C VAL A 213 14.35 2.85 -11.69
N LYS A 214 14.70 1.70 -12.28
CA LYS A 214 14.49 0.38 -11.65
C LYS A 214 15.27 0.24 -10.35
N GLU A 215 16.57 0.56 -10.36
CA GLU A 215 17.41 0.54 -9.16
C GLU A 215 16.82 1.42 -8.05
N ARG A 216 16.41 2.65 -8.41
CA ARG A 216 15.82 3.58 -7.44
C ARG A 216 14.47 3.09 -6.91
N LEU A 217 13.62 2.52 -7.77
CA LEU A 217 12.35 1.95 -7.35
C LEU A 217 12.55 0.76 -6.40
N MET A 218 13.52 -0.11 -6.69
CA MET A 218 13.83 -1.26 -5.82
C MET A 218 14.39 -0.80 -4.47
N ALA A 219 15.27 0.21 -4.45
CA ALA A 219 15.75 0.81 -3.21
C ALA A 219 14.59 1.41 -2.39
N LEU A 220 13.70 2.19 -3.04
CA LEU A 220 12.54 2.78 -2.38
C LEU A 220 11.54 1.72 -1.89
N LEU A 221 11.33 0.64 -2.64
CA LEU A 221 10.50 -0.47 -2.20
C LEU A 221 11.13 -1.15 -0.98
N ARG A 222 12.46 -1.33 -0.97
CA ARG A 222 13.18 -1.90 0.17
C ARG A 222 13.07 -1.00 1.40
N ASP A 223 13.17 0.32 1.23
CA ASP A 223 12.92 1.29 2.30
C ASP A 223 11.48 1.15 2.81
N VAL A 224 10.50 1.14 1.91
CA VAL A 224 9.08 0.94 2.24
C VAL A 224 8.82 -0.42 2.90
N VAL A 225 9.61 -1.47 2.66
CA VAL A 225 9.49 -2.76 3.37
C VAL A 225 10.15 -2.71 4.74
N ALA A 226 11.35 -2.15 4.83
CA ALA A 226 12.07 -1.93 6.10
C ALA A 226 11.21 -1.20 7.12
N ASP A 227 10.44 -0.24 6.61
CA ASP A 227 9.46 0.58 7.30
C ASP A 227 8.35 -0.19 8.05
N HIS A 228 8.14 -1.47 7.73
CA HIS A 228 7.09 -2.32 8.33
C HIS A 228 7.64 -3.45 9.20
N ASN A 229 8.96 -3.66 9.19
CA ASN A 229 9.61 -4.72 9.94
C ASN A 229 10.08 -4.26 11.33
N VAL A 230 10.15 -5.25 12.23
CA VAL A 230 10.59 -5.07 13.62
C VAL A 230 12.11 -5.01 13.69
N ASN A 231 12.79 -5.91 12.96
CA ASN A 231 14.24 -6.03 12.93
C ASN A 231 14.80 -5.77 11.53
N GLU A 232 16.02 -5.21 11.47
CA GLU A 232 16.74 -5.00 10.20
C GLU A 232 17.10 -6.32 9.51
N ASP A 233 17.38 -7.36 10.29
CA ASP A 233 17.74 -8.71 9.80
C ASP A 233 16.59 -9.40 9.04
N ASP A 234 15.33 -8.98 9.26
CA ASP A 234 14.15 -9.54 8.59
C ASP A 234 13.83 -8.83 7.27
N ILE A 235 14.51 -7.72 6.94
CA ILE A 235 14.18 -6.89 5.77
C ILE A 235 14.44 -7.66 4.48
N ASP A 236 15.57 -8.35 4.38
CA ASP A 236 15.94 -9.12 3.19
C ASP A 236 14.96 -10.27 2.93
N ALA A 237 14.60 -11.01 3.98
CA ALA A 237 13.64 -12.10 3.89
C ALA A 237 12.24 -11.60 3.51
N GLU A 238 11.77 -10.51 4.13
CA GLU A 238 10.47 -9.91 3.81
C GLU A 238 10.45 -9.36 2.38
N PHE A 239 11.52 -8.70 1.94
CA PHE A 239 11.63 -8.15 0.60
C PHE A 239 11.63 -9.26 -0.46
N ALA A 240 12.36 -10.36 -0.22
CA ALA A 240 12.37 -11.54 -1.08
C ALA A 240 10.97 -12.16 -1.17
N TYR A 241 10.30 -12.34 -0.01
CA TYR A 241 8.93 -12.85 0.05
C TYR A 241 7.94 -11.98 -0.74
N LEU A 242 7.98 -10.66 -0.56
CA LEU A 242 7.10 -9.73 -1.28
C LEU A 242 7.38 -9.70 -2.78
N SER A 243 8.65 -9.80 -3.17
CA SER A 243 9.05 -9.87 -4.59
C SER A 243 8.52 -11.13 -5.28
N GLU A 244 8.57 -12.27 -4.58
CA GLU A 244 7.97 -13.52 -5.06
C GLU A 244 6.44 -13.39 -5.18
N LEU A 245 5.82 -12.71 -4.23
CA LEU A 245 4.38 -12.59 -4.17
C LEU A 245 3.80 -11.65 -5.24
N LEU A 246 4.55 -10.60 -5.60
CA LEU A 246 4.26 -9.68 -6.71
C LEU A 246 4.57 -10.26 -8.10
N SER A 247 5.47 -11.24 -8.20
CA SER A 247 5.77 -11.88 -9.50
C SER A 247 4.71 -12.90 -9.90
N ARG A 248 4.02 -13.49 -8.93
CA ARG A 248 2.92 -14.45 -9.11
C ARG A 248 1.57 -13.80 -9.47
N SER A 249 1.46 -12.47 -9.40
CA SER A 249 0.22 -11.73 -9.70
C SER A 249 0.15 -11.22 -11.15
N ARG A 250 1.01 -11.72 -12.05
CA ARG A 250 1.01 -11.40 -13.49
C ARG A 250 0.39 -12.50 -14.32
#